data_AF-A0A1V1PC12-F1
#
_entry.id   AF-A0A1V1PC12-F1
#
_cell.length_a   1.000
_cell.length_b   1.000
_cell.length_c   1.000
_cell.angle_alpha   90.00
_cell.angle_beta   90.00
_cell.angle_gamma   90.00
#
_symmetry.space_group_name_H-M   'P 1'
#
loop_
_entity.id
_entity.type
_entity.pdbx_description
1 polymer ?
#
loop_
_entity_poly.entity_id
_entity_poly.type
_entity_poly.pdbx_seq_one_letter_code
_entity_poly.pdbx_strand_id
1 'polypeptide(L)'
;MALNNQSLDVMKKDIQQNNRNEYQWIISVDPHGDIDSPFINTTATISWNPMTFSTKGQYILRSMMGEVLISNMRQTTEYQVTGNSYISFTILWQKNKTFDFHLKQGWNLISLPLITSNNDLKYLFPDYLAAFEYNNGGYKSVTIIIPGRGYWLKIPSQKIYSISGQEFPSYTINLTDGWHLIGGSYDEMIPDDMSINVIFRYVNGGYEQAYTLMPGFGYWIKIVE
;
A
#
# COMPACT_ATOMS: atom_id res chain seq x y z
N MET A 1 9.17 -2.67 28.48
CA MET A 1 8.52 -3.88 29.01
C MET A 1 8.62 -3.83 30.53
N ALA A 2 7.56 -3.39 31.18
CA ALA A 2 7.31 -3.58 32.61
C ALA A 2 5.79 -3.82 32.71
N LEU A 3 5.44 -5.09 32.89
CA LEU A 3 4.08 -5.59 33.05
C LEU A 3 3.90 -5.82 34.54
N ASN A 4 3.20 -4.93 35.25
CA ASN A 4 2.76 -5.23 36.59
C ASN A 4 1.45 -4.50 36.95
N ASN A 5 0.36 -4.93 36.33
CA ASN A 5 -0.97 -4.67 36.87
C ASN A 5 -1.87 -5.89 36.61
N GLN A 6 -2.40 -6.48 37.68
CA GLN A 6 -3.21 -7.72 37.63
C GLN A 6 -4.56 -7.52 36.91
N SER A 7 -5.00 -6.28 36.69
CA SER A 7 -6.18 -5.96 35.88
C SER A 7 -5.95 -6.10 34.37
N LEU A 8 -4.69 -6.17 33.91
CA LEU A 8 -4.32 -6.34 32.49
C LEU A 8 -4.11 -7.81 32.09
N ASP A 9 -4.25 -8.76 33.02
CA ASP A 9 -4.16 -10.20 32.70
C ASP A 9 -5.23 -10.63 31.67
N VAL A 10 -6.37 -9.93 31.62
CA VAL A 10 -7.44 -10.16 30.63
C VAL A 10 -7.09 -9.58 29.25
N MET A 11 -6.16 -8.62 29.18
CA MET A 11 -5.68 -8.00 27.94
C MET A 11 -4.34 -8.57 27.46
N LYS A 12 -3.84 -9.63 28.10
CA LYS A 12 -2.69 -10.41 27.62
C LYS A 12 -3.05 -11.06 26.28
N LYS A 13 -2.80 -10.31 25.21
CA LYS A 13 -2.71 -10.81 23.84
C LYS A 13 -4.03 -11.41 23.35
N ASP A 14 -5.06 -10.58 23.22
CA ASP A 14 -6.24 -10.97 22.44
C ASP A 14 -5.83 -11.03 20.96
N ILE A 15 -5.51 -12.24 20.48
CA ILE A 15 -5.22 -12.52 19.08
C ILE A 15 -6.56 -12.83 18.42
N GLN A 16 -7.23 -11.80 17.93
CA GLN A 16 -8.44 -12.01 17.13
C GLN A 16 -8.02 -12.35 15.70
N GLN A 17 -8.14 -13.62 15.34
CA GLN A 17 -7.97 -14.08 13.95
C GLN A 17 -9.28 -13.80 13.21
N ASN A 18 -9.35 -12.69 12.49
CA ASN A 18 -10.60 -12.36 11.80
C ASN A 18 -10.79 -13.14 10.49
N ASN A 19 -9.76 -13.59 9.75
CA ASN A 19 -9.98 -14.29 8.46
C ASN A 19 -8.78 -15.07 7.85
N ARG A 20 -7.89 -15.72 8.63
CA ARG A 20 -6.62 -16.40 8.19
C ARG A 20 -5.58 -15.51 7.48
N ASN A 21 -5.95 -14.31 7.02
CA ASN A 21 -5.10 -13.36 6.33
C ASN A 21 -4.78 -12.11 7.17
N GLU A 22 -5.35 -11.99 8.37
CA GLU A 22 -5.16 -10.84 9.25
C GLU A 22 -5.07 -11.32 10.71
N TYR A 23 -4.14 -10.74 11.47
CA TYR A 23 -4.02 -10.89 12.92
C TYR A 23 -3.91 -9.53 13.57
N GLN A 24 -4.53 -9.37 14.73
CA GLN A 24 -4.51 -8.14 15.50
C GLN A 24 -3.93 -8.38 16.89
N TRP A 25 -3.20 -7.40 17.42
CA TRP A 25 -2.80 -7.31 18.83
C TRP A 25 -3.10 -5.92 19.35
N ILE A 26 -3.64 -5.84 20.57
CA ILE A 26 -3.81 -4.58 21.29
C ILE A 26 -2.66 -4.45 22.29
N ILE A 27 -2.03 -3.27 22.30
CA ILE A 27 -1.00 -2.90 23.29
C ILE A 27 -1.42 -1.59 23.97
N SER A 28 -1.09 -1.47 25.25
CA SER A 28 -1.31 -0.22 26.00
C SER A 28 0.01 0.24 26.58
N VAL A 29 0.30 1.53 26.43
CA VAL A 29 1.52 2.17 26.91
C VAL A 29 1.09 3.28 27.84
N ASP A 30 1.56 3.24 29.08
CA ASP A 30 1.53 4.40 29.96
C ASP A 30 2.87 5.14 29.82
N PRO A 31 2.91 6.29 29.12
CA PRO A 31 4.15 7.04 28.99
C PRO A 31 4.60 7.66 30.32
N HIS A 32 3.72 7.74 31.32
CA HIS A 32 4.01 8.26 32.65
C HIS A 32 4.79 7.26 33.51
N GLY A 33 4.60 5.96 33.27
CA GLY A 33 5.22 4.91 34.07
C GLY A 33 4.84 5.03 35.56
N ASP A 34 5.81 4.80 36.45
CA ASP A 34 5.61 4.82 37.91
C ASP A 34 5.84 6.21 38.54
N ILE A 35 5.86 7.28 37.75
CA ILE A 35 5.95 8.65 38.29
C ILE A 35 4.64 8.96 39.02
N ASP A 36 4.64 9.72 40.11
CA ASP A 36 3.43 10.10 40.86
C ASP A 36 3.00 11.54 40.53
N SER A 37 2.71 11.85 39.26
CA SER A 37 2.15 13.17 38.88
C SER A 37 1.21 13.12 37.65
N PRO A 38 -0.09 12.87 37.85
CA PRO A 38 -1.07 12.70 36.75
C PRO A 38 -1.32 13.97 35.90
N PHE A 39 -0.68 15.09 36.25
CA PHE A 39 -0.83 16.39 35.58
C PHE A 39 0.29 16.71 34.60
N ILE A 40 1.34 15.88 34.53
CA ILE A 40 2.49 16.11 33.64
C ILE A 40 2.43 15.13 32.49
N ASN A 41 2.39 15.66 31.26
CA ASN A 41 2.61 14.85 30.08
C ASN A 41 4.06 14.41 30.02
N THR A 42 4.28 13.12 29.89
CA THR A 42 5.60 12.52 29.66
C THR A 42 5.59 11.81 28.31
N THR A 43 6.78 11.42 27.85
CA THR A 43 6.95 10.70 26.58
C THR A 43 7.68 9.39 26.84
N ALA A 44 7.14 8.31 26.27
CA ALA A 44 7.82 7.02 26.20
C ALA A 44 7.99 6.58 24.74
N THR A 45 9.09 5.89 24.46
CA THR A 45 9.36 5.32 23.14
C THR A 45 9.06 3.83 23.15
N ILE A 46 8.19 3.37 22.25
CA ILE A 46 8.08 1.96 21.91
C ILE A 46 8.98 1.67 20.72
N SER A 47 9.76 0.59 20.77
CA SER A 47 10.63 0.16 19.67
C SER A 47 10.58 -1.36 19.51
N TRP A 48 10.92 -1.84 18.32
CA TRP A 48 10.89 -3.26 17.98
C TRP A 48 11.99 -3.64 17.01
N ASN A 49 12.34 -4.92 16.99
CA ASN A 49 13.29 -5.47 16.03
C ASN A 49 12.56 -6.00 14.78
N PRO A 50 12.63 -5.31 13.62
CA PRO A 50 11.89 -5.70 12.42
C PRO A 50 12.35 -7.04 11.82
N MET A 51 13.53 -7.54 12.19
CA MET A 51 14.04 -8.85 11.75
C MET A 51 13.23 -10.01 12.33
N THR A 52 12.48 -9.77 13.41
CA THR A 52 11.63 -10.80 14.05
C THR A 52 10.27 -10.96 13.36
N PHE A 53 9.90 -10.03 12.48
CA PHE A 53 8.61 -10.02 11.82
C PHE A 53 8.55 -11.04 10.68
N SER A 54 7.44 -11.77 10.57
CA SER A 54 7.16 -12.70 9.45
C SER A 54 7.15 -11.99 8.09
N THR A 55 7.97 -12.44 7.14
CA THR A 55 8.07 -11.89 5.77
C THR A 55 6.82 -12.11 4.92
N LYS A 56 5.87 -12.93 5.39
CA LYS A 56 4.64 -13.27 4.67
C LYS A 56 3.58 -12.17 4.72
N GLY A 57 3.83 -11.07 5.41
CA GLY A 57 2.88 -9.98 5.57
C GLY A 57 3.50 -8.69 6.07
N GLN A 58 2.65 -7.68 6.17
CA GLN A 58 2.98 -6.33 6.62
C GLN A 58 2.45 -6.09 8.03
N TYR A 59 3.20 -5.33 8.82
CA TYR A 59 2.83 -4.92 10.17
C TYR A 59 2.55 -3.41 10.17
N ILE A 60 1.37 -3.02 10.68
CA ILE A 60 0.85 -1.65 10.71
C ILE A 60 0.53 -1.29 12.16
N LEU A 61 0.93 -0.11 12.61
CA LEU A 61 0.52 0.44 13.90
C LEU A 61 -0.66 1.40 13.69
N ARG A 62 -1.74 1.20 14.45
CA ARG A 62 -2.94 2.04 14.42
C ARG A 62 -3.33 2.54 15.81
N SER A 63 -4.02 3.67 15.86
CA SER A 63 -4.74 4.09 17.07
C SER A 63 -5.97 3.18 17.31
N MET A 64 -6.55 3.24 18.51
CA MET A 64 -7.82 2.54 18.79
C MET A 64 -8.99 3.05 17.95
N MET A 65 -8.87 4.26 17.37
CA MET A 65 -9.87 4.83 16.46
C MET A 65 -9.66 4.38 15.00
N GLY A 66 -8.65 3.55 14.72
CA GLY A 66 -8.37 2.99 13.40
C GLY A 66 -7.44 3.85 12.52
N GLU A 67 -6.98 5.00 13.02
CA GLU A 67 -6.01 5.84 12.31
C GLU A 67 -4.67 5.12 12.14
N VAL A 68 -4.07 5.16 10.95
CA VAL A 68 -2.76 4.58 10.68
C VAL A 68 -1.66 5.52 11.19
N LEU A 69 -0.97 5.10 12.26
CA LEU A 69 0.15 5.84 12.86
C LEU A 69 1.47 5.48 12.18
N ILE A 70 1.68 4.19 11.90
CA ILE A 70 2.82 3.69 11.12
C ILE A 70 2.30 2.69 10.10
N SER A 71 2.43 3.02 8.83
CA SER A 71 2.00 2.16 7.71
C SER A 71 2.88 0.93 7.53
N ASN A 72 4.17 1.00 7.91
CA ASN A 72 5.10 -0.12 7.78
C ASN A 72 6.10 -0.17 8.95
N MET A 73 5.80 -1.02 9.93
CA MET A 73 6.65 -1.24 11.10
C MET A 73 7.99 -1.93 10.75
N ARG A 74 8.28 -2.29 9.50
CA ARG A 74 9.64 -2.74 9.12
C ARG A 74 10.58 -1.58 8.79
N GLN A 75 10.03 -0.48 8.30
CA GLN A 75 10.79 0.70 7.88
C GLN A 75 10.93 1.69 9.04
N THR A 76 9.84 1.92 9.76
CA THR A 76 9.85 2.69 11.01
C THR A 76 9.86 1.69 12.15
N THR A 77 10.86 1.76 13.02
CA THR A 77 11.11 0.75 14.08
C THR A 77 10.82 1.25 15.49
N GLU A 78 10.31 2.46 15.61
CA GLU A 78 9.96 3.08 16.88
C GLU A 78 8.79 4.06 16.73
N TYR A 79 8.14 4.37 17.85
CA TYR A 79 7.06 5.35 17.93
C TYR A 79 7.09 6.04 19.30
N GLN A 80 6.92 7.36 19.31
CA GLN A 80 6.86 8.16 20.53
C GLN A 80 5.41 8.28 21.00
N VAL A 81 5.17 7.94 22.26
CA VAL A 81 3.88 8.01 22.92
C VAL A 81 3.96 9.11 23.96
N THR A 82 3.16 10.17 23.82
CA THR A 82 3.12 11.28 24.77
C THR A 82 1.74 11.37 25.41
N GLY A 83 1.68 11.44 26.73
CA GLY A 83 0.44 11.52 27.48
C GLY A 83 0.66 11.50 28.99
N ASN A 84 -0.43 11.44 29.74
CA ASN A 84 -0.45 11.38 31.20
C ASN A 84 -1.19 10.14 31.75
N SER A 85 -1.55 9.20 30.87
CA SER A 85 -2.23 7.95 31.20
C SER A 85 -2.07 6.93 30.07
N TYR A 86 -2.63 5.74 30.24
CA TYR A 86 -2.60 4.65 29.25
C TYR A 86 -3.16 5.08 27.90
N ILE A 87 -2.33 4.94 26.86
CA ILE A 87 -2.71 5.07 25.46
C ILE A 87 -2.64 3.68 24.83
N SER A 88 -3.74 3.26 24.22
CA SER A 88 -3.82 1.96 23.54
C SER A 88 -3.65 2.08 22.03
N PHE A 89 -3.05 1.04 21.45
CA PHE A 89 -2.77 0.93 20.03
C PHE A 89 -3.13 -0.46 19.54
N THR A 90 -3.36 -0.56 18.24
CA THR A 90 -3.52 -1.81 17.53
C THR A 90 -2.32 -2.06 16.64
N ILE A 91 -1.66 -3.22 16.80
CA ILE A 91 -0.74 -3.76 15.81
C ILE A 91 -1.56 -4.69 14.91
N LEU A 92 -1.58 -4.39 13.62
CA LEU A 92 -2.25 -5.18 12.61
C LEU A 92 -1.21 -5.89 11.74
N TRP A 93 -1.28 -7.21 11.64
CA TRP A 93 -0.57 -7.96 10.62
C TRP A 93 -1.52 -8.35 9.50
N GLN A 94 -1.14 -8.07 8.26
CA GLN A 94 -1.90 -8.44 7.08
C GLN A 94 -1.03 -9.26 6.14
N LYS A 95 -1.54 -10.39 5.66
CA LYS A 95 -0.82 -11.29 4.75
C LYS A 95 -0.61 -10.58 3.40
N ASN A 96 0.60 -10.63 2.87
CA ASN A 96 0.88 -10.11 1.53
C ASN A 96 0.24 -11.01 0.47
N LYS A 97 -0.19 -10.40 -0.63
CA LYS A 97 -0.51 -11.07 -1.88
C LYS A 97 0.66 -10.97 -2.84
N THR A 98 0.69 -11.90 -3.78
CA THR A 98 1.64 -11.89 -4.89
C THR A 98 0.85 -11.65 -6.17
N PHE A 99 1.40 -10.81 -7.04
CA PHE A 99 0.87 -10.54 -8.38
C PHE A 99 1.99 -10.78 -9.40
N ASP A 100 1.67 -11.53 -10.43
CA ASP A 100 2.59 -11.90 -11.51
C ASP A 100 2.32 -11.03 -12.75
N PHE A 101 3.30 -10.20 -13.10
CA PHE A 101 3.26 -9.42 -14.34
C PHE A 101 3.82 -10.24 -15.50
N HIS A 102 2.97 -10.57 -16.46
CA HIS A 102 3.36 -11.25 -17.70
C HIS A 102 3.69 -10.24 -18.79
N LEU A 103 4.91 -9.71 -18.78
CA LEU A 103 5.30 -8.61 -19.65
C LEU A 103 5.96 -9.08 -20.94
N LYS A 104 5.68 -8.39 -22.04
CA LYS A 104 6.25 -8.63 -23.37
C LYS A 104 7.53 -7.82 -23.56
N GLN A 105 8.43 -8.30 -24.42
CA GLN A 105 9.60 -7.51 -24.84
C GLN A 105 9.15 -6.16 -25.41
N GLY A 106 9.83 -5.08 -25.03
CA GLY A 106 9.48 -3.73 -25.45
C GLY A 106 8.53 -3.06 -24.46
N TRP A 107 7.63 -2.22 -24.98
CA TRP A 107 6.75 -1.37 -24.17
C TRP A 107 5.52 -2.13 -23.67
N ASN A 108 5.22 -1.97 -22.38
CA ASN A 108 4.03 -2.49 -21.72
C ASN A 108 3.37 -1.32 -21.00
N LEU A 109 2.03 -1.24 -21.05
CA LEU A 109 1.26 -0.25 -20.30
C LEU A 109 0.75 -0.91 -19.02
N ILE A 110 1.35 -0.56 -17.89
CA ILE A 110 1.14 -1.26 -16.62
C ILE A 110 0.64 -0.30 -15.53
N SER A 111 0.09 -0.88 -14.48
CA SER A 111 -0.12 -0.20 -13.20
C SER A 111 0.19 -1.17 -12.05
N LEU A 112 0.47 -0.64 -10.87
CA LEU A 112 0.79 -1.44 -9.69
C LEU A 112 -0.50 -1.78 -8.92
N PRO A 113 -0.94 -3.07 -8.89
CA PRO A 113 -2.16 -3.47 -8.19
C PRO A 113 -1.92 -3.76 -6.70
N LEU A 114 -0.73 -3.45 -6.18
CA LEU A 114 -0.30 -3.75 -4.82
C LEU A 114 0.35 -2.53 -4.17
N ILE A 115 0.10 -2.32 -2.88
CA ILE A 115 0.88 -1.43 -2.05
C ILE A 115 2.12 -2.19 -1.60
N THR A 116 3.28 -1.87 -2.17
CA THR A 116 4.55 -2.54 -1.83
C THR A 116 5.35 -1.75 -0.80
N SER A 117 6.28 -2.42 -0.14
CA SER A 117 7.21 -1.73 0.77
C SER A 117 8.26 -0.89 0.03
N ASN A 118 8.54 -1.19 -1.24
CA ASN A 118 9.53 -0.49 -2.04
C ASN A 118 9.06 -0.38 -3.50
N ASN A 119 8.64 0.83 -3.86
CA ASN A 119 8.09 1.15 -5.17
C ASN A 119 9.16 1.49 -6.23
N ASP A 120 10.45 1.35 -5.91
CA ASP A 120 11.54 1.56 -6.87
C ASP A 120 11.48 0.51 -7.98
N LEU A 121 11.51 0.97 -9.23
CA LEU A 121 11.48 0.09 -10.40
C LEU A 121 12.66 -0.87 -10.48
N LYS A 122 13.84 -0.53 -9.95
CA LYS A 122 14.97 -1.48 -9.85
C LYS A 122 14.69 -2.60 -8.86
N TYR A 123 13.84 -2.36 -7.87
CA TYR A 123 13.41 -3.40 -6.94
C TYR A 123 12.30 -4.26 -7.55
N LEU A 124 11.31 -3.63 -8.18
CA LEU A 124 10.13 -4.30 -8.75
C LEU A 124 10.42 -5.03 -10.08
N PHE A 125 11.22 -4.40 -10.94
CA PHE A 125 11.54 -4.85 -12.30
C PHE A 125 13.06 -4.68 -12.57
N PRO A 126 13.94 -5.53 -12.01
CA PRO A 126 15.39 -5.25 -11.93
C PRO A 126 16.12 -5.01 -13.26
N ASP A 127 15.57 -5.48 -14.37
CA ASP A 127 16.13 -5.39 -15.72
C ASP A 127 15.36 -4.42 -16.65
N TYR A 128 14.48 -3.56 -16.10
CA TYR A 128 13.76 -2.57 -16.91
C TYR A 128 14.72 -1.61 -17.62
N LEU A 129 14.33 -1.18 -18.83
CA LEU A 129 15.13 -0.29 -19.67
C LEU A 129 14.74 1.18 -19.50
N ALA A 130 13.45 1.45 -19.40
CA ALA A 130 12.90 2.80 -19.26
C ALA A 130 11.48 2.73 -18.70
N ALA A 131 11.07 3.77 -18.00
CA ALA A 131 9.69 3.94 -17.59
C ALA A 131 9.24 5.39 -17.69
N PHE A 132 7.99 5.59 -18.09
CA PHE A 132 7.40 6.92 -18.24
C PHE A 132 6.01 6.98 -17.60
N GLU A 133 5.74 8.04 -16.86
CA GLU A 133 4.39 8.47 -16.53
C GLU A 133 3.91 9.50 -17.56
N TYR A 134 2.59 9.62 -17.72
CA TYR A 134 1.98 10.73 -18.44
C TYR A 134 1.36 11.71 -17.47
N ASN A 135 1.69 12.99 -17.61
CA ASN A 135 1.22 14.05 -16.74
C ASN A 135 1.10 15.36 -17.53
N ASN A 136 -0.08 15.99 -17.49
CA ASN A 136 -0.36 17.30 -18.07
C ASN A 136 0.12 17.45 -19.53
N GLY A 137 -0.25 16.51 -20.40
CA GLY A 137 0.07 16.62 -21.83
C GLY A 137 1.40 15.99 -22.26
N GLY A 138 2.25 15.55 -21.34
CA GLY A 138 3.59 15.06 -21.67
C GLY A 138 4.04 13.83 -20.89
N TYR A 139 5.07 13.16 -21.43
CA TYR A 139 5.72 12.03 -20.76
C TYR A 139 6.89 12.49 -19.89
N LYS A 140 7.00 11.91 -18.71
CA LYS A 140 8.11 12.14 -17.78
C LYS A 140 8.73 10.81 -17.38
N SER A 141 10.06 10.73 -17.43
CA SER A 141 10.80 9.55 -16.97
C SER A 141 10.63 9.39 -15.47
N VAL A 142 10.43 8.16 -15.00
CA VAL A 142 10.26 7.84 -13.59
C VAL A 142 11.10 6.63 -13.18
N THR A 143 11.47 6.59 -11.90
CA THR A 143 12.14 5.44 -11.27
C THR A 143 11.28 4.82 -10.17
N ILE A 144 10.16 5.44 -9.81
CA ILE A 144 9.23 4.99 -8.78
C ILE A 144 7.84 4.98 -9.40
N ILE A 145 7.08 3.92 -9.14
CA ILE A 145 5.68 3.81 -9.57
C ILE A 145 4.75 3.75 -8.37
N ILE A 146 3.55 4.30 -8.50
CA ILE A 146 2.59 4.40 -7.42
C ILE A 146 1.30 3.70 -7.85
N PRO A 147 0.65 2.90 -6.98
CA PRO A 147 -0.65 2.30 -7.28
C PRO A 147 -1.69 3.34 -7.74
N GLY A 148 -2.59 2.92 -8.62
CA GLY A 148 -3.64 3.78 -9.20
C GLY A 148 -3.18 4.70 -10.35
N ARG A 149 -1.88 4.72 -10.68
CA ARG A 149 -1.34 5.42 -11.85
C ARG A 149 -0.92 4.44 -12.94
N GLY A 150 -1.07 4.85 -14.20
CA GLY A 150 -0.58 4.07 -15.33
C GLY A 150 0.82 4.50 -15.75
N TYR A 151 1.61 3.54 -16.24
CA TYR A 151 3.00 3.76 -16.64
C TYR A 151 3.32 2.98 -17.90
N TRP A 152 4.10 3.60 -18.79
CA TRP A 152 4.82 2.87 -19.82
C TRP A 152 6.08 2.28 -19.22
N LEU A 153 6.22 0.95 -19.25
CA LEU A 153 7.41 0.24 -18.82
C LEU A 153 8.03 -0.51 -20.00
N LYS A 154 9.31 -0.26 -20.28
CA LYS A 154 10.07 -1.00 -21.29
C LYS A 154 10.93 -2.07 -20.65
N ILE A 155 10.82 -3.30 -21.14
CA ILE A 155 11.66 -4.42 -20.69
C ILE A 155 12.43 -5.06 -21.85
N PRO A 156 13.61 -5.66 -21.59
CA PRO A 156 14.52 -6.12 -22.63
C PRO A 156 14.09 -7.43 -23.30
N SER A 157 13.30 -8.25 -22.61
CA SER A 157 12.79 -9.53 -23.10
C SER A 157 11.45 -9.88 -22.43
N GLN A 158 10.67 -10.78 -23.03
CA GLN A 158 9.43 -11.26 -22.42
C GLN A 158 9.75 -12.05 -21.14
N LYS A 159 9.11 -11.70 -20.01
CA LYS A 159 9.38 -12.30 -18.71
C LYS A 159 8.22 -12.12 -17.73
N ILE A 160 8.19 -12.97 -16.70
CA ILE A 160 7.26 -12.87 -15.57
C ILE A 160 7.99 -12.18 -14.40
N TYR A 161 7.34 -11.18 -13.79
CA TYR A 161 7.80 -10.51 -12.58
C TYR A 161 6.80 -10.74 -11.45
N SER A 162 7.23 -11.42 -10.38
CA SER A 162 6.41 -11.69 -9.20
C SER A 162 6.66 -10.63 -8.13
N ILE A 163 5.65 -9.79 -7.87
CA ILE A 163 5.72 -8.70 -6.90
C ILE A 163 4.79 -9.04 -5.73
N SER A 164 5.24 -8.76 -4.50
CA SER A 164 4.44 -8.99 -3.29
C SER A 164 4.19 -7.71 -2.50
N GLY A 165 2.98 -7.59 -1.96
CA GLY A 165 2.54 -6.42 -1.20
C GLY A 165 1.13 -6.59 -0.65
N GLN A 166 0.57 -5.53 -0.08
CA GLN A 166 -0.84 -5.48 0.28
C GLN A 166 -1.69 -5.18 -0.95
N GLU A 167 -2.93 -5.64 -0.96
CA GLU A 167 -3.88 -5.34 -2.04
C GLU A 167 -4.09 -3.82 -2.12
N PHE A 168 -3.93 -3.24 -3.31
CA PHE A 168 -4.34 -1.86 -3.52
C PHE A 168 -5.87 -1.84 -3.68
N PRO A 169 -6.61 -1.15 -2.79
CA PRO A 169 -8.07 -1.19 -2.81
C PRO A 169 -8.63 -0.45 -4.03
N SER A 170 -9.90 -0.73 -4.33
CA SER A 170 -10.70 0.11 -5.23
C SER A 170 -10.69 1.56 -4.75
N TYR A 171 -10.68 2.51 -5.68
CA TYR A 171 -10.57 3.92 -5.36
C TYR A 171 -11.42 4.78 -6.31
N THR A 172 -11.63 6.03 -5.91
CA THR A 172 -12.27 7.06 -6.73
C THR A 172 -11.25 8.16 -7.02
N ILE A 173 -11.28 8.71 -8.22
CA ILE A 173 -10.40 9.79 -8.65
C ILE A 173 -11.21 10.81 -9.46
N ASN A 174 -10.94 12.09 -9.24
CA ASN A 174 -11.51 13.17 -10.03
C ASN A 174 -10.54 13.48 -11.17
N LEU A 175 -11.04 13.42 -12.41
CA LEU A 175 -10.29 13.71 -13.62
C LEU A 175 -10.93 14.90 -14.34
N THR A 176 -10.11 15.78 -14.92
CA THR A 176 -10.59 16.91 -15.75
C THR A 176 -10.87 16.43 -17.17
N ASP A 177 -11.52 17.26 -18.01
CA ASP A 177 -11.52 17.01 -19.45
C ASP A 177 -10.10 16.73 -19.97
N GLY A 178 -9.98 15.70 -20.82
CA GLY A 178 -8.69 15.31 -21.39
C GLY A 178 -8.35 13.82 -21.28
N TRP A 179 -7.18 13.49 -21.83
CA TRP A 179 -6.59 12.17 -21.71
C TRP A 179 -5.84 12.05 -20.39
N HIS A 180 -6.07 10.95 -19.69
CA HIS A 180 -5.35 10.58 -18.47
C HIS A 180 -4.83 9.16 -18.57
N LEU A 181 -3.70 8.91 -17.90
CA LEU A 181 -3.12 7.58 -17.80
C LEU A 181 -3.25 7.06 -16.36
N ILE A 182 -4.17 6.12 -16.16
CA ILE A 182 -4.57 5.62 -14.84
C ILE A 182 -4.27 4.12 -14.68
N GLY A 183 -4.36 3.64 -13.44
CA GLY A 183 -4.26 2.24 -13.08
C GLY A 183 -5.59 1.63 -12.64
N GLY A 184 -5.58 0.32 -12.36
CA GLY A 184 -6.66 -0.37 -11.63
C GLY A 184 -6.26 -0.70 -10.19
N SER A 185 -7.22 -1.22 -9.42
CA SER A 185 -6.97 -1.82 -8.10
C SER A 185 -6.41 -3.25 -8.20
N TYR A 186 -6.30 -3.94 -7.05
CA TYR A 186 -6.01 -5.38 -7.02
C TYR A 186 -7.14 -6.22 -7.59
N ASP A 187 -8.39 -5.85 -7.28
CA ASP A 187 -9.57 -6.44 -7.88
C ASP A 187 -9.98 -5.70 -9.15
N GLU A 188 -10.80 -6.35 -9.98
CA GLU A 188 -11.39 -5.73 -11.16
C GLU A 188 -12.29 -4.55 -10.76
N MET A 189 -12.14 -3.42 -11.45
CA MET A 189 -13.03 -2.26 -11.31
C MET A 189 -13.86 -2.05 -12.56
N ILE A 190 -15.08 -1.56 -12.36
CA ILE A 190 -15.97 -1.12 -13.44
C ILE A 190 -16.14 0.40 -13.26
N PRO A 191 -15.47 1.23 -14.08
CA PRO A 191 -15.70 2.67 -14.07
C PRO A 191 -17.15 2.96 -14.49
N ASP A 192 -17.85 3.76 -13.69
CA ASP A 192 -19.25 4.11 -13.93
C ASP A 192 -19.42 5.63 -13.79
N ASP A 193 -19.15 6.33 -14.89
CA ASP A 193 -19.33 7.78 -14.99
C ASP A 193 -19.65 8.17 -16.45
N MET A 194 -20.66 9.02 -16.64
CA MET A 194 -21.15 9.44 -17.97
C MET A 194 -20.14 10.31 -18.73
N SER A 195 -19.19 10.94 -18.04
CA SER A 195 -18.14 11.78 -18.64
C SER A 195 -17.03 10.94 -19.31
N ILE A 196 -17.00 9.63 -19.06
CA ILE A 196 -16.03 8.73 -19.69
C ILE A 196 -16.43 8.50 -21.15
N ASN A 197 -15.63 9.05 -22.06
CA ASN A 197 -15.84 8.86 -23.49
C ASN A 197 -15.30 7.51 -23.99
N VAL A 198 -14.07 7.16 -23.59
CA VAL A 198 -13.44 5.89 -23.97
C VAL A 198 -12.32 5.53 -23.01
N ILE A 199 -12.11 4.22 -22.83
CA ILE A 199 -10.97 3.65 -22.12
C ILE A 199 -10.23 2.70 -23.07
N PHE A 200 -8.91 2.82 -23.14
CA PHE A 200 -8.04 1.94 -23.90
C PHE A 200 -7.00 1.28 -23.00
N ARG A 201 -6.72 0.00 -23.25
CA ARG A 201 -5.52 -0.69 -22.75
C ARG A 201 -4.60 -1.04 -23.90
N TYR A 202 -3.33 -1.27 -23.59
CA TYR A 202 -2.34 -1.69 -24.58
C TYR A 202 -1.97 -3.16 -24.39
N VAL A 203 -2.27 -3.99 -25.38
CA VAL A 203 -1.96 -5.42 -25.38
C VAL A 203 -1.49 -5.86 -26.76
N ASN A 204 -0.57 -6.83 -26.80
CA ASN A 204 -0.08 -7.44 -28.04
C ASN A 204 0.36 -6.43 -29.13
N GLY A 205 0.91 -5.28 -28.73
CA GLY A 205 1.44 -4.28 -29.65
C GLY A 205 0.45 -3.19 -30.09
N GLY A 206 -0.81 -3.26 -29.66
CA GLY A 206 -1.87 -2.32 -30.07
C GLY A 206 -2.76 -1.86 -28.92
N TYR A 207 -3.55 -0.82 -29.19
CA TYR A 207 -4.61 -0.39 -28.28
C TYR A 207 -5.90 -1.13 -28.57
N GLU A 208 -6.59 -1.53 -27.51
CA GLU A 208 -7.94 -2.06 -27.58
C GLU A 208 -8.83 -1.39 -26.54
N GLN A 209 -10.09 -1.20 -26.89
CA GLN A 209 -11.06 -0.59 -26.00
C GLN A 209 -11.32 -1.52 -24.82
N ALA A 210 -11.35 -0.96 -23.62
CA ALA A 210 -11.65 -1.65 -22.38
C ALA A 210 -12.91 -1.07 -21.74
N TYR A 211 -13.62 -1.91 -20.99
CA TYR A 211 -14.80 -1.51 -20.20
C TYR A 211 -14.61 -1.79 -18.71
N THR A 212 -13.56 -2.53 -18.36
CA THR A 212 -13.19 -2.87 -16.98
C THR A 212 -11.69 -2.63 -16.79
N LEU A 213 -11.31 -2.24 -15.57
CA LEU A 213 -9.93 -2.07 -15.16
C LEU A 213 -9.48 -3.33 -14.44
N MET A 214 -8.76 -4.19 -15.15
CA MET A 214 -8.13 -5.40 -14.64
C MET A 214 -6.81 -5.04 -13.93
N PRO A 215 -6.44 -5.77 -12.87
CA PRO A 215 -5.21 -5.52 -12.14
C PRO A 215 -3.97 -5.68 -13.03
N GLY A 216 -2.96 -4.85 -12.76
CA GLY A 216 -1.66 -4.89 -13.46
C GLY A 216 -1.61 -4.10 -14.77
N PHE A 217 -2.75 -3.73 -15.35
CA PHE A 217 -2.80 -2.93 -16.57
C PHE A 217 -2.82 -1.42 -16.28
N GLY A 218 -2.17 -0.66 -17.15
CA GLY A 218 -2.38 0.79 -17.26
C GLY A 218 -3.41 1.08 -18.35
N TYR A 219 -4.15 2.17 -18.18
CA TYR A 219 -5.28 2.53 -19.02
C TYR A 219 -5.23 3.99 -19.43
N TRP A 220 -5.39 4.24 -20.73
CA TRP A 220 -5.74 5.56 -21.21
C TRP A 220 -7.23 5.77 -21.07
N ILE A 221 -7.63 6.82 -20.36
CA ILE A 221 -9.02 7.22 -20.21
C ILE A 221 -9.21 8.62 -20.78
N LYS A 222 -10.21 8.82 -21.64
CA LYS A 222 -10.61 10.13 -22.13
C LYS A 222 -11.89 10.55 -21.41
N ILE A 223 -11.79 11.64 -20.66
CA ILE A 223 -12.94 12.35 -20.10
C ILE A 223 -13.37 13.43 -21.07
N VAL A 224 -14.68 13.62 -21.20
CA VAL A 224 -15.32 14.70 -21.97
C VAL A 224 -16.35 15.37 -21.08
N GLU A 225 -16.21 16.68 -20.91
CA GLU A 225 -17.20 17.55 -20.25
C GLU A 225 -18.24 18.09 -21.24
#